data_AF-A0A1Q3QZQ5-F1
#
_entry.id   AF-A0A1Q3QZQ5-F1
#
_cell.length_a   1.000
_cell.length_b   1.000
_cell.length_c   1.000
_cell.angle_alpha   90.00
_cell.angle_beta   90.00
_cell.angle_gamma   90.00
#
_symmetry.space_group_name_H-M   'P 1'
#
loop_
_entity.id
_entity.type
_entity.pdbx_description
1 polymer ?
#
loop_
_entity_poly.entity_id
_entity_poly.type
_entity_poly.pdbx_seq_one_letter_code
_entity_poly.pdbx_strand_id
1 'polypeptide(L)' 'MKNVTITVDDAVLEWARVEAARRGSSVSRMVGEMLAEKRRQEDAYAQAMRSALRFESWGESSGPYLRLSEVE' A
#
# COMPACT_ATOMS: atom_id res chain seq x y z
N MET A 1 -3.88 18.39 16.96
CA MET A 1 -4.63 17.48 16.05
C MET A 1 -5.09 18.28 14.85
N LYS A 2 -5.17 17.67 13.66
CA LYS A 2 -5.77 18.30 12.47
C LYS A 2 -7.18 17.74 12.30
N ASN A 3 -8.13 18.57 11.88
CA ASN A 3 -9.53 18.17 11.66
C ASN A 3 -9.73 17.75 10.20
N VAL A 4 -10.56 16.74 9.97
CA VAL A 4 -10.96 16.27 8.64
C VAL A 4 -12.48 16.18 8.61
N THR A 5 -13.08 16.78 7.59
CA THR A 5 -14.52 16.64 7.30
C THR A 5 -14.67 15.59 6.21
N ILE A 6 -15.55 14.61 6.43
CA ILE A 6 -15.85 13.54 5.48
C ILE A 6 -17.36 13.45 5.27
N THR A 7 -17.77 13.12 4.06
CA THR A 7 -19.16 12.80 3.73
C THR A 7 -19.30 11.29 3.73
N VAL A 8 -20.32 10.79 4.42
CA VAL A 8 -20.64 9.36 4.52
C VAL A 8 -22.16 9.21 4.53
N ASP A 9 -22.65 8.05 4.13
CA ASP A 9 -24.07 7.74 4.27
C ASP A 9 -24.46 7.63 5.74
N ASP A 10 -25.67 8.12 6.08
CA ASP A 10 -26.17 8.14 7.45
C ASP A 10 -26.19 6.75 8.10
N ALA A 11 -26.59 5.72 7.33
CA ALA A 11 -26.60 4.33 7.79
C ALA A 11 -25.20 3.81 8.13
N VAL A 12 -24.19 4.20 7.35
CA VAL A 12 -22.79 3.81 7.57
C VAL A 12 -22.26 4.51 8.82
N LEU A 13 -22.58 5.80 9.01
CA LEU A 13 -22.18 6.53 10.19
C LEU A 13 -22.75 5.92 11.48
N GLU A 14 -24.03 5.53 11.45
CA GLU A 14 -24.66 4.93 12.62
C GLU A 14 -24.07 3.57 12.96
N TRP A 15 -23.88 2.71 11.95
CA TRP A 15 -23.16 1.46 12.14
C TRP A 15 -21.75 1.70 12.70
N ALA A 16 -21.00 2.66 12.17
CA ALA A 16 -19.64 2.94 12.60
C ALA A 16 -19.58 3.41 14.07
N ARG A 17 -20.58 4.17 14.55
CA ARG A 17 -20.66 4.57 15.97
C ARG A 17 -20.87 3.37 16.88
N VAL A 18 -21.80 2.48 16.53
CA VAL A 18 -22.05 1.25 17.29
C VAL A 18 -20.80 0.38 17.32
N GLU A 19 -20.13 0.22 16.18
CA GLU A 19 -18.92 -0.59 16.06
C GLU A 19 -17.75 0.01 16.85
N ALA A 20 -17.58 1.34 16.81
CA ALA A 20 -16.58 2.04 17.61
C ALA A 20 -16.83 1.82 19.11
N ALA A 21 -18.07 1.95 19.56
CA ALA A 21 -18.44 1.74 20.96
C ALA A 21 -18.18 0.28 21.40
N ARG A 22 -18.52 -0.70 20.57
CA ARG A 22 -18.24 -2.13 20.81
C ARG A 22 -16.75 -2.41 21.01
N ARG A 23 -15.88 -1.66 20.31
CA ARG A 23 -14.42 -1.78 20.39
C ARG A 23 -13.80 -0.88 21.47
N GLY A 24 -14.60 -0.13 22.24
CA GLY A 24 -14.10 0.85 23.20
C GLY A 24 -13.29 1.99 22.55
N SER A 25 -13.63 2.34 21.31
CA SER A 25 -12.91 3.30 20.46
C SER A 25 -13.83 4.42 19.97
N SER A 26 -13.34 5.25 19.04
CA SER A 26 -14.10 6.31 18.38
C SER A 26 -14.05 6.13 16.86
N VAL A 27 -15.07 6.62 16.17
CA VAL A 27 -15.12 6.61 14.69
C VAL A 27 -13.90 7.32 14.11
N SER A 28 -13.50 8.45 14.68
CA SER A 28 -12.30 9.18 14.26
C SER A 28 -11.01 8.37 14.38
N ARG A 29 -10.88 7.55 15.43
CA ARG A 29 -9.72 6.66 15.62
C ARG A 29 -9.73 5.52 14.61
N MET A 30 -10.88 4.88 14.40
CA MET A 30 -11.03 3.83 13.38
C MET A 30 -10.69 4.33 11.97
N VAL A 31 -11.18 5.51 11.60
CA VAL A 31 -10.86 6.12 10.30
C VAL A 31 -9.37 6.45 10.20
N GLY A 32 -8.77 6.99 11.27
CA GLY A 32 -7.34 7.26 11.32
C GLY A 32 -6.48 6.00 11.15
N GLU A 33 -6.85 4.91 11.82
CA GLU A 33 -6.17 3.62 11.71
C GLU A 33 -6.30 3.02 10.31
N MET A 34 -7.50 3.08 9.71
CA MET A 34 -7.75 2.64 8.34
C MET A 34 -6.90 3.41 7.32
N LEU A 35 -6.82 4.74 7.46
CA LEU A 35 -5.99 5.58 6.59
C LEU A 35 -4.50 5.30 6.77
N ALA A 36 -4.04 5.08 8.00
CA ALA A 36 -2.65 4.74 8.29
C ALA A 36 -2.27 3.38 7.67
N GLU A 37 -3.16 2.40 7.74
CA GLU A 37 -2.97 1.10 7.12
C GLU A 37 -2.92 1.20 5.59
N LYS A 38 -3.87 1.90 4.97
CA LYS A 38 -3.88 2.13 3.53
C LYS A 38 -2.59 2.78 3.04
N ARG A 39 -2.11 3.81 3.75
CA ARG A 39 -0.84 4.47 3.43
C ARG A 39 0.34 3.50 3.50
N ARG A 40 0.44 2.67 4.55
CA ARG A 40 1.51 1.68 4.67
C ARG A 40 1.51 0.70 3.49
N GLN A 41 0.34 0.24 3.07
CA GLN A 41 0.20 -0.67 1.93
C GLN A 41 0.62 -0.01 0.61
N GLU A 42 0.22 1.24 0.38
CA GLU A 42 0.63 2.01 -0.80
C GLU A 42 2.15 2.28 -0.81
N ASP A 43 2.74 2.62 0.33
CA ASP A 43 4.19 2.82 0.48
C ASP A 43 4.96 1.52 0.17
N ALA A 44 4.49 0.38 0.68
CA ALA A 44 5.07 -0.93 0.44
C ALA A 44 4.99 -1.34 -1.05
N TYR A 45 3.84 -1.11 -1.70
CA TYR A 45 3.68 -1.34 -3.13
C TYR A 45 4.64 -0.47 -3.95
N ALA A 46 4.70 0.82 -3.64
CA ALA A 46 5.59 1.75 -4.32
C ALA A 46 7.07 1.36 -4.13
N GLN A 47 7.43 0.83 -2.96
CA GLN A 47 8.77 0.30 -2.71
C GLN A 47 9.05 -0.96 -3.53
N ALA A 48 8.12 -1.92 -3.56
CA ALA A 48 8.27 -3.14 -4.36
C ALA A 48 8.40 -2.82 -5.86
N MET A 49 7.59 -1.88 -6.37
CA MET A 49 7.67 -1.40 -7.75
C MET A 49 9.03 -0.75 -8.04
N ARG A 50 9.53 0.11 -7.14
CA ARG A 50 10.87 0.71 -7.28
C ARG A 50 11.98 -0.34 -7.29
N SER A 51 11.86 -1.40 -6.50
CA SER A 51 12.82 -2.51 -6.50
C SER A 51 12.74 -3.34 -7.77
N ALA A 52 11.54 -3.67 -8.25
CA ALA A 52 11.33 -4.44 -9.48
C ALA A 52 11.80 -3.69 -10.74
N LEU A 53 11.60 -2.37 -10.77
CA LEU A 53 12.04 -1.52 -11.89
C LEU A 53 13.49 -1.05 -11.77
N ARG A 54 14.16 -1.35 -10.65
CA ARG A 54 15.58 -1.06 -10.51
C ARG A 54 16.33 -2.01 -11.45
N PHE A 55 16.69 -1.49 -12.62
CA PHE A 55 17.61 -2.19 -13.51
C PHE A 55 18.96 -2.32 -12.80
N GLU A 56 19.29 -3.54 -12.39
CA GLU A 56 20.61 -3.89 -11.90
C GLU A 56 21.36 -4.55 -13.06
N SER A 57 22.33 -3.83 -13.62
CA SER A 57 23.22 -4.42 -14.63
C SER A 57 24.10 -5.45 -13.94
N TRP A 58 24.06 -6.70 -14.40
CA TRP A 58 24.89 -7.79 -13.85
C TRP A 58 26.36 -7.73 -14.31
N GLY A 59 26.85 -6.54 -14.70
CA GLY A 59 28.14 -6.29 -15.33
C GLY A 59 28.03 -6.05 -16.85
N GLU A 60 29.07 -5.44 -17.44
CA GLU A 60 29.22 -5.42 -18.90
C GLU A 60 29.49 -6.86 -19.38
N SER A 61 28.73 -7.30 -20.37
CA SER A 61 29.04 -8.55 -21.06
C SER A 61 30.33 -8.34 -21.85
N SER A 62 31.43 -8.94 -21.38
CA SER A 62 32.75 -8.85 -22.02
C SER A 62 32.96 -9.93 -23.09
N GLY A 63 31.96 -10.79 -23.32
CA GLY A 63 32.00 -11.89 -24.29
C GLY A 63 30.88 -11.81 -25.32
N PRO A 64 30.97 -12.55 -26.44
CA PRO A 64 29.87 -12.67 -27.39
C PRO A 64 28.62 -13.19 -26.68
N TYR A 65 27.46 -12.59 -26.94
CA TYR A 65 26.19 -13.13 -26.46
C TYR A 65 26.00 -14.55 -26.98
N LEU A 66 25.54 -15.46 -26.11
CA LEU A 66 25.17 -16.82 -26.50
C LEU A 66 24.12 -16.76 -27.60
N ARG A 67 24.32 -17.56 -28.64
CA ARG A 67 23.32 -17.74 -29.70
C ARG A 67 22.25 -18.70 -29.19
N LEU A 68 21.02 -18.52 -29.68
CA LEU A 68 19.89 -19.39 -29.30
C LEU A 68 20.16 -20.89 -29.56
N SER A 69 21.07 -21.21 -30.47
CA SER A 69 21.53 -22.57 -30.77
C SER A 69 22.48 -23.18 -29.74
N GLU A 70 22.93 -22.41 -28.74
CA GLU A 70 23.95 -22.81 -27.76
C GLU A 70 23.36 -23.01 -26.34
N VAL A 71 22.05 -22.82 -26.17
CA VAL A 71 21.34 -23.04 -24.91
C VAL A 71 20.48 -24.30 -25.06
N GLU A 72 21.06 -25.45 -24.73
CA GLU A 72 20.40 -26.76 -24.66
C GLU A 72 20.57 -27.36 -23.25
#